data_AF-A0A4D7JSF9-F1
#
_entry.id   AF-A0A4D7JSF9-F1
#
_cell.length_a   1.000
_cell.length_b   1.000
_cell.length_c   1.000
_cell.angle_alpha   90.00
_cell.angle_beta   90.00
_cell.angle_gamma   90.00
#
_symmetry.space_group_name_H-M   'P 1'
#
loop_
_entity.id
_entity.type
_entity.pdbx_description
1 polymer ?
#
loop_
_entity_poly.entity_id
_entity_poly.type
_entity_poly.pdbx_seq_one_letter_code
_entity_poly.pdbx_strand_id
1 'polypeptide(L)'
;MRFDVSQNLRLGSLGTSRYKLTAGKIFNPLPYPLLEIHLGNESFFYSTAAFNLMNNYEFVSDQFVSFRYSHSFEGLILNRIPLLKRLKWRLLFNANVVYGTLDQENFDIMAELTPSGGPVSTFGTFKENKPYAEIGYGVENILKFIRVDFYHRLNYLYNPNVDKFGVKVSFQFIL
;
A
#
# COMPACT_ATOMS: atom_id res chain seq x y z
N MET A 1 -20.21 -5.48 0.10
CA MET A 1 -20.32 -4.45 -0.95
C MET A 1 -18.98 -3.75 -1.09
N ARG A 2 -18.54 -3.42 -2.31
CA ARG A 2 -17.27 -2.76 -2.58
C ARG A 2 -17.45 -1.70 -3.66
N PHE A 3 -16.83 -0.54 -3.44
CA PHE A 3 -16.80 0.58 -4.36
C PHE A 3 -15.35 0.95 -4.65
N ASP A 4 -15.06 1.19 -5.93
CA ASP A 4 -13.74 1.59 -6.38
C ASP A 4 -13.88 2.78 -7.35
N VAL A 5 -13.21 3.88 -7.03
CA VAL A 5 -13.08 5.06 -7.89
C VAL A 5 -11.61 5.24 -8.21
N SER A 6 -11.27 5.38 -9.50
CA SER A 6 -9.90 5.66 -9.92
C SER A 6 -9.88 6.68 -11.03
N GLN A 7 -8.92 7.61 -10.97
CA GLN A 7 -8.75 8.62 -12.01
C GLN A 7 -7.27 8.86 -12.30
N ASN A 8 -6.98 9.09 -13.58
CA ASN A 8 -5.69 9.55 -14.08
C ASN A 8 -5.82 11.02 -14.50
N LEU A 9 -5.05 11.89 -13.85
CA LEU A 9 -4.99 13.32 -14.15
C LEU A 9 -3.65 13.64 -14.81
N ARG A 10 -3.70 14.02 -16.09
CA ARG A 10 -2.54 14.52 -16.83
C ARG A 10 -2.44 16.02 -16.60
N LEU A 11 -1.45 16.45 -15.84
CA LEU A 11 -1.25 17.85 -15.44
C LEU A 11 -0.27 18.58 -16.37
N GLY A 12 -0.06 18.07 -17.59
CA GLY A 12 0.85 18.63 -18.57
C GLY A 12 2.29 18.61 -18.07
N SER A 13 2.92 19.78 -17.97
CA SER A 13 4.32 19.90 -17.54
C SER A 13 4.57 19.43 -16.10
N LEU A 14 3.55 19.45 -15.23
CA LEU A 14 3.64 18.94 -13.87
C LEU A 14 3.67 17.40 -13.79
N GLY A 15 3.42 16.72 -14.91
CA GLY A 15 3.42 15.26 -15.00
C GLY A 15 2.03 14.64 -14.82
N THR A 16 1.99 13.39 -14.38
CA THR A 16 0.75 12.60 -14.29
C THR A 16 0.49 12.14 -12.86
N SER A 17 -0.68 12.51 -12.33
CA SER A 17 -1.19 12.01 -11.05
C SER A 17 -2.20 10.88 -11.30
N ARG A 18 -2.17 9.86 -10.46
CA ARG A 18 -3.20 8.82 -10.38
C ARG A 18 -3.62 8.68 -8.94
N TYR A 19 -4.92 8.65 -8.71
CA TYR A 19 -5.48 8.32 -7.41
C TYR A 19 -6.52 7.22 -7.54
N LYS A 20 -6.64 6.41 -6.49
CA LYS A 20 -7.63 5.35 -6.34
C LYS A 20 -8.19 5.40 -4.93
N LEU A 21 -9.50 5.55 -4.83
CA LEU A 21 -10.26 5.42 -3.59
C LEU A 21 -11.07 4.13 -3.65
N THR A 22 -10.90 3.28 -2.66
CA THR A 22 -11.64 2.03 -2.51
C THR A 22 -12.34 2.06 -1.17
N ALA A 23 -13.63 1.72 -1.12
CA ALA A 23 -14.36 1.54 0.12
C ALA A 23 -15.13 0.21 0.09
N GLY A 24 -15.25 -0.46 1.22
CA GLY A 24 -15.95 -1.72 1.31
C GLY A 24 -16.63 -1.90 2.66
N LYS A 25 -17.71 -2.68 2.67
CA LYS A 25 -18.38 -3.15 3.88
C LYS A 25 -18.92 -4.57 3.68
N ILE A 26 -18.64 -5.44 4.64
CA ILE A 26 -19.19 -6.77 4.79
C ILE A 26 -20.30 -6.68 5.84
N PHE A 27 -21.53 -7.02 5.45
CA PHE A 27 -22.71 -6.85 6.31
C PHE A 27 -23.07 -8.09 7.12
N ASN A 28 -22.74 -9.26 6.60
CA ASN A 28 -22.99 -10.52 7.31
C ASN A 28 -21.74 -10.86 8.11
N PRO A 29 -21.90 -11.41 9.31
CA PRO A 29 -20.73 -11.79 10.07
C PRO A 29 -20.05 -13.00 9.44
N LEU A 30 -18.73 -12.91 9.26
CA LEU A 30 -17.94 -13.90 8.53
C LEU A 30 -16.63 -14.22 9.28
N PRO A 31 -16.17 -15.49 9.24
CA PRO A 31 -14.85 -15.85 9.74
C PRO A 31 -13.72 -15.06 9.08
N TYR A 32 -12.61 -14.83 9.80
CA TYR A 32 -11.50 -13.95 9.37
C TYR A 32 -10.93 -14.18 7.96
N PRO A 33 -10.87 -15.40 7.38
CA PRO A 33 -10.35 -15.59 6.03
C PRO A 33 -11.26 -15.01 4.95
N LEU A 34 -12.53 -14.74 5.29
CA LEU A 34 -13.54 -14.18 4.40
C LEU A 34 -13.74 -12.68 4.61
N LEU A 35 -13.04 -12.08 5.59
CA LEU A 35 -13.00 -10.64 5.79
C LEU A 35 -12.00 -9.97 4.84
N GLU A 36 -12.05 -8.64 4.73
CA GLU A 36 -11.06 -7.93 3.91
C GLU A 36 -9.72 -7.91 4.66
N ILE A 37 -8.73 -8.59 4.09
CA ILE A 37 -7.34 -8.58 4.54
C ILE A 37 -6.59 -7.54 3.71
N HIS A 38 -6.03 -6.52 4.37
CA HIS A 38 -5.20 -5.53 3.69
C HIS A 38 -3.84 -6.14 3.37
N LEU A 39 -3.60 -6.39 2.08
CA LEU A 39 -2.40 -7.08 1.63
C LEU A 39 -1.15 -6.23 1.79
N GLY A 40 -0.17 -6.82 2.47
CA GLY A 40 1.20 -6.37 2.55
C GLY A 40 2.03 -6.89 1.38
N ASN A 41 3.17 -6.25 1.15
CA ASN A 41 4.14 -6.69 0.15
C ASN A 41 5.46 -7.04 0.83
N GLU A 42 5.57 -8.31 1.21
CA GLU A 42 6.78 -8.89 1.81
C GLU A 42 7.86 -9.16 0.77
N SER A 43 7.57 -9.04 -0.52
CA SER A 43 8.56 -9.21 -1.58
C SER A 43 9.45 -7.98 -1.72
N PHE A 44 10.69 -8.19 -2.15
CA PHE A 44 11.61 -7.12 -2.53
C PHE A 44 11.14 -6.34 -3.78
N PHE A 45 10.22 -6.92 -4.56
CA PHE A 45 9.67 -6.30 -5.76
C PHE A 45 8.57 -5.30 -5.44
N TYR A 46 8.54 -4.18 -6.17
CA TYR A 46 7.47 -3.19 -6.04
C TYR A 46 6.10 -3.77 -6.45
N SER A 47 5.07 -3.50 -5.64
CA SER A 47 3.68 -3.84 -5.94
C SER A 47 2.78 -2.61 -5.95
N THR A 48 1.97 -2.49 -6.99
CA THR A 48 0.90 -1.49 -7.08
C THR A 48 -0.38 -1.94 -6.37
N ALA A 49 -0.52 -3.25 -6.12
CA ALA A 49 -1.73 -3.87 -5.58
C ALA A 49 -1.71 -3.99 -4.05
N ALA A 50 -0.53 -4.00 -3.43
CA ALA A 50 -0.33 -4.18 -1.99
C ALA A 50 0.33 -2.96 -1.34
N PHE A 51 0.30 -2.88 -0.01
CA PHE A 51 1.06 -1.90 0.75
C PHE A 51 2.51 -2.36 0.87
N ASN A 52 3.48 -1.49 0.58
CA ASN A 52 4.87 -1.91 0.40
C ASN A 52 5.60 -2.25 1.71
N LEU A 53 5.13 -1.73 2.84
CA LEU A 53 5.73 -1.97 4.17
C LEU A 53 4.77 -2.61 5.18
N MET A 54 3.52 -2.86 4.80
CA MET A 54 2.56 -3.55 5.65
C MET A 54 2.90 -5.04 5.70
N ASN A 55 2.76 -5.67 6.87
CA ASN A 55 2.88 -7.12 6.97
C ASN A 55 1.57 -7.78 6.52
N ASN A 56 1.65 -9.00 5.98
CA ASN A 56 0.42 -9.75 5.71
C ASN A 56 -0.34 -10.02 7.01
N TYR A 57 -1.67 -9.93 6.95
CA TYR A 57 -2.57 -10.11 8.10
C TYR A 57 -2.40 -9.10 9.25
N GLU A 58 -1.66 -8.00 9.03
CA GLU A 58 -1.49 -6.96 10.04
C GLU A 58 -2.78 -6.17 10.30
N PHE A 59 -3.62 -6.01 9.27
CA PHE A 59 -4.90 -5.32 9.38
C PHE A 59 -6.00 -6.10 8.65
N VAL A 60 -7.01 -6.50 9.41
CA VAL A 60 -8.25 -7.10 8.93
C VAL A 60 -9.42 -6.20 9.33
N SER A 61 -10.37 -6.05 8.41
CA SER A 61 -11.54 -5.20 8.60
C SER A 61 -12.76 -5.77 7.87
N ASP A 62 -13.94 -5.56 8.43
CA ASP A 62 -15.21 -5.78 7.73
C ASP A 62 -15.65 -4.54 6.94
N GLN A 63 -15.27 -3.36 7.41
CA GLN A 63 -15.54 -2.05 6.83
C GLN A 63 -14.22 -1.32 6.65
N PHE A 64 -13.97 -0.79 5.47
CA PHE A 64 -12.73 -0.07 5.19
C PHE A 64 -12.87 1.01 4.13
N VAL A 65 -11.93 1.94 4.17
CA VAL A 65 -11.64 2.94 3.15
C VAL A 65 -10.13 2.96 2.92
N SER A 66 -9.72 2.77 1.68
CA SER A 66 -8.33 2.80 1.22
C SER A 66 -8.17 3.90 0.18
N PHE A 67 -7.14 4.72 0.34
CA PHE A 67 -6.73 5.75 -0.61
C PHE A 67 -5.31 5.47 -1.08
N ARG A 68 -5.11 5.43 -2.39
CA ARG A 68 -3.79 5.27 -3.02
C ARG A 68 -3.58 6.42 -3.98
N TYR A 69 -2.46 7.09 -3.84
CA TYR A 69 -2.03 8.19 -4.68
C TYR A 69 -0.65 7.88 -5.23
N SER A 70 -0.46 8.18 -6.52
CA SER A 70 0.84 8.11 -7.18
C SER A 70 0.97 9.29 -8.12
N HIS A 71 2.18 9.83 -8.22
CA HIS A 71 2.49 10.97 -9.07
C HIS A 71 3.83 10.73 -9.75
N SER A 72 3.84 10.84 -11.08
CA SER A 72 5.05 10.87 -11.88
C SER A 72 5.31 12.29 -12.32
N PHE A 73 6.47 12.84 -11.97
CA PHE A 73 6.84 14.22 -12.31
C PHE A 73 7.32 14.38 -13.76
N GLU A 74 7.33 13.30 -14.56
CA GLU A 74 7.69 13.27 -15.99
C GLU A 74 9.02 13.98 -16.36
N GLY A 75 9.93 14.14 -15.39
CA GLY A 75 11.21 14.80 -15.55
C GLY A 75 11.23 16.30 -15.20
N LEU A 76 10.13 16.91 -14.74
CA LEU A 76 10.10 18.33 -14.32
C LEU A 76 11.23 18.69 -13.34
N ILE A 77 11.47 17.79 -12.38
CA ILE A 77 12.47 18.00 -11.32
C ILE A 77 13.86 17.58 -11.82
N LEU A 78 14.01 16.32 -12.27
CA LEU A 78 15.32 15.74 -12.58
C LEU A 78 15.96 16.30 -13.87
N ASN A 79 15.18 16.82 -14.82
CA ASN A 79 15.72 17.43 -16.04
C ASN A 79 16.42 18.78 -15.79
N ARG A 80 16.26 19.38 -14.61
CA ARG A 80 16.99 20.60 -14.23
C ARG A 80 18.45 20.32 -13.89
N ILE A 81 18.81 19.08 -13.57
CA ILE A 81 20.18 18.68 -13.25
C ILE A 81 20.84 18.18 -14.54
N PRO A 82 21.89 18.85 -15.07
CA PRO A 82 22.45 18.55 -16.40
C PRO A 82 22.88 17.09 -16.61
N LEU A 83 23.43 16.45 -15.57
CA LEU A 83 23.87 15.05 -15.61
C LEU A 83 22.68 14.08 -15.66
N LEU A 84 21.66 14.30 -14.84
CA LEU A 84 20.47 13.42 -14.76
C LEU A 84 19.55 13.60 -15.97
N LYS A 85 19.53 14.78 -16.58
CA LYS A 85 18.81 15.06 -17.84
C LYS A 85 19.25 14.13 -18.97
N ARG A 86 20.55 13.80 -19.05
CA ARG A 86 21.07 12.86 -20.08
C ARG A 86 20.60 11.43 -19.85
N LEU A 87 20.43 11.05 -18.58
CA LEU A 87 19.99 9.71 -18.18
C LEU A 87 18.47 9.55 -18.28
N LYS A 88 17.72 10.64 -18.47
CA LYS A 88 16.24 10.68 -18.58
C LYS A 88 15.54 10.04 -17.38
N TRP A 89 16.12 10.17 -16.19
CA TRP A 89 15.50 9.65 -14.96
C TRP A 89 14.22 10.42 -14.66
N ARG A 90 13.22 9.71 -14.13
CA ARG A 90 11.94 10.32 -13.72
C ARG A 90 11.71 10.06 -12.24
N LEU A 91 11.29 11.12 -11.55
CA LEU A 91 10.94 11.04 -10.14
C LEU A 91 9.47 10.62 -10.01
N LEU A 92 9.22 9.79 -9.01
CA LEU A 92 7.91 9.29 -8.63
C LEU A 92 7.66 9.59 -7.16
N PHE A 93 6.39 9.80 -6.83
CA PHE A 93 5.91 9.88 -5.47
C PHE A 93 4.68 8.97 -5.31
N ASN A 94 4.55 8.33 -4.16
CA ASN A 94 3.45 7.45 -3.80
C ASN A 94 3.00 7.77 -2.38
N ALA A 95 1.71 7.69 -2.13
CA ALA A 95 1.14 7.76 -0.79
C ALA A 95 -0.03 6.77 -0.71
N ASN A 96 0.02 5.84 0.23
CA ASN A 96 -1.03 4.86 0.45
C ASN A 96 -1.52 4.97 1.88
N VAL A 97 -2.84 5.03 2.05
CA VAL A 97 -3.50 5.12 3.35
C VAL A 97 -4.67 4.14 3.37
N VAL A 98 -4.87 3.45 4.47
CA VAL A 98 -6.07 2.65 4.70
C VAL A 98 -6.55 2.79 6.12
N TYR A 99 -7.87 2.80 6.26
CA TYR A 99 -8.56 2.80 7.52
C TYR A 99 -9.66 1.77 7.47
N GLY A 100 -9.91 1.10 8.58
CA GLY A 100 -11.04 0.19 8.70
C GLY A 100 -11.42 -0.07 10.13
N THR A 101 -12.53 -0.74 10.29
CA THR A 101 -13.06 -1.21 11.58
C THR A 101 -13.33 -2.70 11.48
N LEU A 102 -13.53 -3.32 12.64
CA LEU A 102 -13.99 -4.70 12.75
C LEU A 102 -15.07 -4.72 13.83
N ASP A 103 -16.29 -5.11 13.46
CA ASP A 103 -17.42 -5.22 14.37
C ASP A 103 -17.19 -6.38 15.36
N GLN A 104 -17.65 -6.22 16.59
CA GLN A 104 -17.45 -7.20 17.66
C GLN A 104 -18.08 -8.56 17.32
N GLU A 105 -19.21 -8.58 16.61
CA GLU A 105 -19.85 -9.83 16.17
C GLU A 105 -18.92 -10.69 15.28
N ASN A 106 -18.14 -10.05 14.41
CA ASN A 106 -17.13 -10.72 13.59
C ASN A 106 -15.98 -11.26 14.44
N PHE A 107 -15.63 -10.57 15.52
CA PHE A 107 -14.62 -11.02 16.49
C PHE A 107 -15.13 -12.24 17.29
N ASP A 108 -16.40 -12.24 17.70
CA ASP A 108 -16.97 -13.28 18.57
C ASP A 108 -17.24 -14.61 17.83
N ILE A 109 -17.41 -14.58 16.51
CA ILE A 109 -17.58 -15.79 15.68
C ILE A 109 -16.24 -16.48 15.39
N MET A 110 -15.13 -15.85 15.77
CA MET A 110 -13.80 -16.42 15.55
C MET A 110 -13.52 -17.53 16.57
N ALA A 111 -13.16 -18.70 16.07
CA ALA A 111 -12.69 -19.77 16.94
C ALA A 111 -11.38 -19.33 17.62
N GLU A 112 -11.30 -19.43 18.95
CA GLU A 112 -10.07 -19.17 19.70
C GLU A 112 -8.97 -20.21 19.38
N LEU A 113 -9.37 -21.37 18.85
CA LEU A 113 -8.53 -22.52 18.57
C LEU A 113 -8.72 -23.01 17.14
N THR A 114 -7.62 -23.34 16.48
CA THR A 114 -7.62 -24.12 15.23
C THR A 114 -8.23 -25.52 15.49
N PRO A 115 -8.70 -26.26 14.46
CA PRO A 115 -9.14 -27.65 14.61
C PRO A 115 -8.08 -28.59 15.20
N SER A 116 -6.81 -28.15 15.20
CA SER A 116 -5.65 -28.84 15.76
C SER A 116 -5.32 -28.43 17.21
N GLY A 117 -6.13 -27.56 17.83
CA GLY A 117 -5.94 -27.08 19.20
C GLY A 117 -4.85 -26.01 19.38
N GLY A 118 -4.24 -25.53 18.29
CA GLY A 118 -3.31 -24.40 18.33
C GLY A 118 -4.04 -23.05 18.32
N PRO A 119 -3.46 -21.97 18.87
CA PRO A 119 -4.07 -20.64 18.82
C PRO A 119 -4.28 -20.21 17.36
N VAL A 120 -5.45 -19.65 17.05
CA VAL A 120 -5.67 -19.06 15.73
C VAL A 120 -4.74 -17.86 15.55
N SER A 121 -4.12 -17.74 14.36
CA SER A 121 -3.17 -16.68 14.02
C SER A 121 -3.70 -15.32 14.46
N THR A 122 -2.93 -14.61 15.28
CA THR A 122 -3.24 -13.25 15.73
C THR A 122 -3.19 -12.31 14.53
N PHE A 123 -4.34 -12.07 13.89
CA PHE A 123 -4.48 -10.98 12.94
C PHE A 123 -4.62 -9.67 13.73
N GLY A 124 -4.14 -8.57 13.14
CA GLY A 124 -4.34 -7.26 13.72
C GLY A 124 -5.59 -6.58 13.18
N THR A 125 -6.09 -5.60 13.95
CA THR A 125 -7.07 -4.62 13.47
C THR A 125 -6.55 -3.22 13.73
N PHE A 126 -7.18 -2.22 13.10
CA PHE A 126 -6.82 -0.82 13.31
C PHE A 126 -7.09 -0.45 14.77
N LYS A 127 -6.05 0.02 15.47
CA LYS A 127 -6.15 0.40 16.89
C LYS A 127 -6.48 1.89 17.01
N GLU A 128 -7.27 2.25 18.02
CA GLU A 128 -7.51 3.66 18.41
C GLU A 128 -8.03 4.55 17.27
N ASN A 129 -8.84 4.00 16.36
CA ASN A 129 -9.33 4.71 15.15
C ASN A 129 -8.21 5.31 14.29
N LYS A 130 -7.01 4.73 14.32
CA LYS A 130 -5.85 5.24 13.60
C LYS A 130 -5.70 4.56 12.23
N PRO A 131 -5.69 5.30 11.10
CA PRO A 131 -5.41 4.70 9.80
C PRO A 131 -3.97 4.18 9.73
N TYR A 132 -3.71 3.21 8.87
CA TYR A 132 -2.36 2.89 8.39
C TYR A 132 -1.99 3.82 7.24
N ALA A 133 -0.74 4.27 7.21
CA ALA A 133 -0.24 5.15 6.15
C ALA A 133 1.24 4.88 5.84
N GLU A 134 1.56 4.88 4.55
CA GLU A 134 2.92 4.83 4.02
C GLU A 134 3.09 5.82 2.87
N ILE A 135 4.29 6.35 2.75
CA ILE A 135 4.69 7.18 1.62
C ILE A 135 5.88 6.54 0.94
N GLY A 136 6.03 6.80 -0.36
CA GLY A 136 7.19 6.37 -1.10
C GLY A 136 7.62 7.40 -2.12
N TYR A 137 8.89 7.40 -2.44
CA TYR A 137 9.45 8.18 -3.53
C TYR A 137 10.45 7.30 -4.28
N GLY A 138 10.48 7.45 -5.60
CA GLY A 138 11.24 6.54 -6.44
C GLY A 138 11.82 7.22 -7.65
N VAL A 139 12.79 6.54 -8.25
CA VAL A 139 13.38 6.93 -9.52
C VAL A 139 13.18 5.77 -10.49
N GLU A 140 12.50 6.05 -11.59
CA GLU A 140 12.36 5.12 -12.71
C GLU A 140 13.27 5.50 -13.87
N ASN A 141 13.35 4.58 -14.84
CA ASN A 141 14.16 4.72 -16.05
C ASN A 141 15.67 4.72 -15.75
N ILE A 142 16.10 4.14 -14.62
CA ILE A 142 17.51 3.86 -14.33
C ILE A 142 17.99 2.83 -15.36
N LEU A 143 19.06 3.16 -16.09
CA LEU A 143 19.53 2.38 -17.25
C LEU A 143 18.44 2.07 -18.30
N LYS A 144 17.35 2.84 -18.31
CA LYS A 144 16.16 2.69 -19.17
C LYS A 144 15.15 1.57 -18.85
N PHE A 145 15.38 0.76 -17.83
CA PHE A 145 14.48 -0.36 -17.50
C PHE A 145 14.34 -0.66 -16.00
N ILE A 146 15.13 -0.01 -15.15
CA ILE A 146 15.10 -0.22 -13.70
C ILE A 146 14.33 0.92 -13.03
N ARG A 147 13.53 0.56 -12.03
CA ARG A 147 12.90 1.47 -11.10
C ARG A 147 13.24 1.07 -9.66
N VAL A 148 13.58 2.06 -8.86
CA VAL A 148 13.87 1.89 -7.42
C VAL A 148 12.97 2.85 -6.65
N ASP A 149 12.19 2.32 -5.72
CA ASP A 149 11.33 3.07 -4.80
C ASP A 149 11.82 2.91 -3.36
N PHE A 150 11.76 4.00 -2.63
CA PHE A 150 12.03 4.08 -1.20
C PHE A 150 10.71 4.34 -0.49
N TYR A 151 10.31 3.45 0.40
CA TYR A 151 9.09 3.55 1.17
C TYR A 151 9.40 3.84 2.64
N HIS A 152 8.54 4.66 3.26
CA HIS A 152 8.54 4.96 4.68
C HIS A 152 7.15 4.72 5.25
N ARG A 153 7.09 3.94 6.32
CA ARG A 153 5.89 3.73 7.12
C ARG A 153 5.72 4.95 8.03
N LEU A 154 4.51 5.50 8.12
CA LEU A 154 4.25 6.73 8.90
C LEU A 154 3.69 6.46 10.30
N ASN A 155 3.07 5.31 10.51
CA ASN A 155 2.40 4.94 11.76
C ASN A 155 2.61 3.46 12.09
N TYR A 156 2.14 3.03 13.26
CA TYR A 156 2.35 1.66 13.75
C TYR A 156 3.83 1.24 13.79
N LEU A 157 4.72 2.19 14.08
CA LEU A 157 6.19 2.00 14.07
C LEU A 157 6.72 1.21 15.26
N TYR A 158 5.91 1.04 16.30
CA TYR A 158 6.25 0.33 17.52
C TYR A 158 5.63 -1.08 17.58
N ASN A 159 4.89 -1.47 16.54
CA ASN A 159 4.44 -2.85 16.40
C ASN A 159 5.66 -3.77 16.25
N PRO A 160 5.62 -4.99 16.81
CA PRO A 160 6.71 -5.95 16.65
C PRO A 160 6.85 -6.36 15.17
N ASN A 161 8.09 -6.60 14.73
CA ASN A 161 8.41 -7.13 13.40
C ASN A 161 7.88 -6.30 12.22
N VAL A 162 7.83 -4.97 12.35
CA VAL A 162 7.41 -4.10 11.25
C VAL A 162 8.57 -3.38 10.59
N ASP A 163 8.52 -3.29 9.26
CA ASP A 163 9.48 -2.50 8.51
C ASP A 163 9.10 -1.02 8.52
N LYS A 164 10.00 -0.18 9.04
CA LYS A 164 9.84 1.28 9.05
C LYS A 164 10.20 1.91 7.71
N PHE A 165 11.14 1.27 7.02
CA PHE A 165 11.71 1.71 5.75
C PHE A 165 11.97 0.49 4.87
N GLY A 166 11.74 0.62 3.57
CA GLY A 166 12.04 -0.44 2.62
C GLY A 166 12.41 0.11 1.26
N VAL A 167 13.30 -0.62 0.59
CA VAL A 167 13.69 -0.35 -0.79
C VAL A 167 13.03 -1.40 -1.66
N LYS A 168 12.29 -0.98 -2.67
CA LYS A 168 11.63 -1.85 -3.63
C LYS A 168 12.22 -1.62 -5.01
N VAL A 169 12.46 -2.71 -5.73
CA VAL A 169 12.99 -2.66 -7.11
C VAL A 169 11.95 -3.23 -8.06
N SER A 170 11.84 -2.65 -9.25
CA SER A 170 11.09 -3.27 -10.35
C SER A 170 11.80 -3.07 -11.68
N PHE A 171 11.56 -4.02 -12.58
CA PHE A 171 12.04 -3.97 -13.94
C PHE A 171 10.84 -3.71 -14.85
N GLN A 172 10.88 -2.60 -15.59
CA GLN A 172 9.84 -2.21 -16.52
C GLN A 172 10.48 -2.08 -17.90
N PHE A 173 10.11 -2.97 -18.82
CA PHE A 173 10.47 -2.81 -20.23
C PHE A 173 9.53 -1.79 -20.86
N ILE A 174 10.05 -0.61 -21.14
CA ILE A 174 9.39 0.36 -22.02
C ILE A 174 9.85 -0.02 -23.44
N LEU A 175 9.03 -0.79 -24.15
CA LEU A 175 9.23 -1.06 -25.58
C LEU A 175 8.97 0.20 -26.41
#